data_AF-A0A1W1BKI9-F1
#
_entry.id   AF-A0A1W1BKI9-F1
#
_cell.length_a   1.000
_cell.length_b   1.000
_cell.length_c   1.000
_cell.angle_alpha   90.00
_cell.angle_beta   90.00
_cell.angle_gamma   90.00
#
_symmetry.space_group_name_H-M   'P 1'
#
loop_
_entity.id
_entity.type
_entity.pdbx_description
1 polymer ?
#
loop_
_entity_poly.entity_id
_entity_poly.type
_entity_poly.pdbx_seq_one_letter_code
_entity_poly.pdbx_strand_id
1 'polypeptide(L)'
;MPNEHYMDLIEHCKKYEIKHTVYETNIYEISNDTIRENSSFCSYFSRMRRGALYTFAEENGFTKVALGHHFDDTVESFFMNMFYNGSMRAMAPIYKTKRGFHLIRPLIEAREKQLRAFANENSLQPIGDEACPAMLKDVKMPHARANMKIWLEDLEKDNSKVFKMIRASFKHIHDDTFLDPERWDRDDIKQLSLK
;
A
#
# COMPACT_ATOMS: atom_id res chain seq x y z
N MET A 1 -4.58 -1.79 -21.64
CA MET A 1 -5.98 -1.32 -21.78
C MET A 1 -6.06 -0.19 -22.82
N PRO A 2 -7.25 0.14 -23.38
CA PRO A 2 -7.35 1.09 -24.52
C PRO A 2 -6.75 2.48 -24.30
N ASN A 3 -6.52 2.94 -23.06
CA ASN A 3 -5.95 4.25 -22.73
C ASN A 3 -4.76 4.17 -21.74
N GLU A 4 -4.08 3.02 -21.68
CA GLU A 4 -2.95 2.83 -20.78
C GLU A 4 -1.66 3.36 -21.44
N HIS A 5 -1.42 4.67 -21.32
CA HIS A 5 -0.28 5.32 -21.94
C HIS A 5 0.98 5.17 -21.09
N TYR A 6 1.68 4.05 -21.28
CA TYR A 6 3.00 3.81 -20.67
C TYR A 6 4.15 4.46 -21.43
N MET A 7 3.86 5.15 -22.54
CA MET A 7 4.88 5.66 -23.47
C MET A 7 5.84 6.63 -22.77
N ASP A 8 5.33 7.58 -21.99
CA ASP A 8 6.16 8.54 -21.28
C ASP A 8 7.13 7.85 -20.29
N LEU A 9 6.65 6.81 -19.60
CA LEU A 9 7.50 6.02 -18.69
C LEU A 9 8.53 5.18 -19.45
N ILE A 10 8.15 4.57 -20.57
CA ILE A 10 9.06 3.81 -21.43
C ILE A 10 10.15 4.73 -22.00
N GLU A 11 9.77 5.90 -22.50
CA GLU A 11 10.69 6.92 -23.01
C GLU A 11 11.61 7.46 -21.93
N HIS A 12 11.09 7.72 -20.72
CA HIS A 12 11.89 8.08 -19.56
C HIS A 12 12.94 6.99 -19.25
N CYS A 13 12.52 5.73 -19.16
CA CYS A 13 13.43 4.62 -18.90
C CYS A 13 14.50 4.49 -20.00
N LYS A 14 14.15 4.66 -21.28
CA LYS A 14 15.12 4.66 -22.39
C LYS A 14 16.11 5.81 -22.28
N LYS A 15 15.62 7.03 -22.02
CA LYS A 15 16.44 8.25 -21.90
C LYS A 15 17.49 8.13 -20.80
N TYR A 16 17.15 7.51 -19.68
CA TYR A 16 18.04 7.34 -18.53
C TYR A 16 18.70 5.95 -18.45
N GLU A 17 18.65 5.17 -19.53
CA GLU A 17 19.26 3.83 -19.64
C GLU A 17 18.81 2.86 -18.52
N ILE A 18 17.56 3.03 -18.05
CA ILE A 18 16.93 2.16 -17.07
C ILE A 18 16.39 0.93 -17.80
N LYS A 19 16.98 -0.24 -17.49
CA LYS A 19 16.49 -1.53 -17.99
C LYS A 19 15.04 -1.73 -17.55
N HIS A 20 14.16 -1.91 -18.53
CA HIS A 20 12.74 -2.13 -18.31
C HIS A 20 12.22 -3.25 -19.21
N THR A 21 11.09 -3.83 -18.80
CA THR A 21 10.37 -4.85 -19.56
C THR A 21 8.89 -4.57 -19.40
N VAL A 22 8.17 -4.50 -20.52
CA VAL A 22 6.71 -4.45 -20.52
C VAL A 22 6.20 -5.89 -20.46
N TYR A 23 5.51 -6.23 -19.38
CA TYR A 23 4.96 -7.57 -19.16
C TYR A 23 3.44 -7.52 -19.33
N GLU A 24 2.97 -7.99 -20.48
CA GLU A 24 1.55 -8.02 -20.81
C GLU A 24 0.82 -9.12 -20.03
N THR A 25 -0.40 -8.84 -19.59
CA THR A 25 -1.24 -9.78 -18.85
C THR A 25 -2.67 -9.72 -19.36
N ASN A 26 -3.39 -10.84 -19.27
CA ASN A 26 -4.81 -10.94 -19.61
C ASN A 26 -5.73 -10.72 -18.39
N ILE A 27 -5.24 -10.08 -17.32
CA ILE A 27 -5.99 -9.87 -16.07
C ILE A 27 -7.32 -9.13 -16.34
N TYR A 28 -7.30 -8.15 -17.24
CA TYR A 28 -8.50 -7.38 -17.58
C TYR A 28 -9.57 -8.27 -18.20
N GLU A 29 -9.20 -9.12 -19.15
CA GLU A 29 -10.12 -10.03 -19.84
C GLU A 29 -10.69 -11.07 -18.88
N ILE A 30 -9.84 -11.74 -18.09
CA ILE A 30 -10.26 -12.74 -17.10
C ILE A 30 -11.22 -12.13 -16.06
N SER A 31 -11.05 -10.84 -15.73
CA SER A 31 -11.91 -10.17 -14.77
C SER A 31 -13.38 -10.06 -15.20
N ASN A 32 -13.68 -10.14 -16.51
CA ASN A 32 -15.05 -10.13 -17.01
C ASN A 32 -15.81 -11.37 -16.55
N ASP A 33 -15.13 -12.51 -16.45
CA ASP A 33 -15.78 -13.80 -16.26
C ASP A 33 -15.66 -14.34 -14.81
N THR A 34 -14.85 -13.71 -13.96
CA THR A 34 -14.45 -14.29 -12.67
C THR A 34 -14.81 -13.47 -11.43
N ILE A 35 -15.27 -12.24 -11.60
CA ILE A 35 -15.67 -11.39 -10.47
C ILE A 35 -17.05 -11.83 -9.97
N ARG A 36 -17.09 -12.35 -8.74
CA ARG A 36 -18.33 -12.74 -8.08
C ARG A 36 -19.17 -11.51 -7.76
N GLU A 37 -20.49 -11.67 -7.81
CA GLU A 37 -21.44 -10.73 -7.23
C GLU A 37 -20.99 -10.38 -5.79
N ASN A 38 -20.86 -9.09 -5.48
CA ASN A 38 -20.36 -8.53 -4.21
C ASN A 38 -18.84 -8.54 -3.97
N SER A 39 -18.01 -8.97 -4.92
CA SER A 39 -16.55 -8.82 -4.78
C SER A 39 -16.04 -7.48 -5.31
N SER A 40 -15.10 -6.86 -4.59
CA SER A 40 -14.52 -5.58 -5.01
C SER A 40 -13.61 -5.78 -6.22
N PHE A 41 -13.98 -5.12 -7.32
CA PHE A 41 -13.20 -5.08 -8.56
C PHE A 41 -11.73 -4.67 -8.33
N CYS A 42 -11.52 -3.57 -7.59
CA CYS A 42 -10.18 -3.08 -7.27
C CYS A 42 -9.36 -4.07 -6.42
N SER A 43 -10.01 -4.77 -5.48
CA SER A 43 -9.34 -5.80 -4.67
C SER A 43 -8.88 -6.98 -5.52
N TYR A 44 -9.72 -7.44 -6.45
CA TYR A 44 -9.38 -8.48 -7.41
C TYR A 44 -8.18 -8.07 -8.28
N PHE A 45 -8.24 -6.91 -8.95
CA PHE A 45 -7.16 -6.43 -9.80
C PHE A 45 -5.86 -6.20 -9.04
N SER A 46 -5.91 -5.65 -7.83
CA SER A 46 -4.73 -5.48 -6.98
C SER A 46 -4.06 -6.82 -6.67
N ARG A 47 -4.85 -7.87 -6.40
CA ARG A 47 -4.36 -9.22 -6.14
C ARG A 47 -3.74 -9.85 -7.39
N MET A 48 -4.42 -9.76 -8.53
CA MET A 48 -3.97 -10.36 -9.78
C MET A 48 -2.69 -9.68 -10.31
N ARG A 49 -2.63 -8.34 -10.32
CA ARG A 49 -1.43 -7.60 -10.74
C ARG A 49 -0.22 -7.94 -9.88
N ARG A 50 -0.43 -8.06 -8.57
CA ARG A 50 0.61 -8.48 -7.62
C ARG A 50 1.06 -9.92 -7.87
N GLY A 51 0.12 -10.82 -8.16
CA GLY A 51 0.41 -12.20 -8.54
C GLY A 51 1.29 -12.28 -9.79
N ALA A 52 0.91 -11.57 -10.86
CA ALA A 52 1.67 -11.49 -12.10
C ALA A 52 3.09 -10.91 -11.87
N LEU A 53 3.20 -9.80 -11.14
CA LEU A 53 4.49 -9.19 -10.79
C LEU A 53 5.39 -10.17 -10.01
N TYR A 54 4.81 -10.95 -9.10
CA TYR A 54 5.57 -11.90 -8.29
C TYR A 54 6.02 -13.11 -9.10
N THR A 55 5.19 -13.59 -10.02
CA THR A 55 5.55 -14.67 -10.95
C THR A 55 6.67 -14.23 -11.87
N PHE A 56 6.55 -13.04 -12.48
CA PHE A 56 7.62 -12.49 -13.30
C PHE A 56 8.93 -12.35 -12.52
N ALA A 57 8.87 -11.86 -11.28
CA ALA A 57 10.04 -11.70 -10.42
C ALA A 57 10.74 -13.04 -10.14
N GLU A 58 9.96 -14.08 -9.83
CA GLU A 58 10.43 -15.43 -9.52
C GLU A 58 11.04 -16.12 -10.75
N GLU A 59 10.34 -16.11 -11.89
CA GLU A 59 10.81 -16.73 -13.15
C GLU A 59 12.10 -16.13 -13.69
N ASN A 60 12.35 -14.85 -13.39
CA ASN A 60 13.53 -14.12 -13.84
C ASN A 60 14.62 -13.99 -12.76
N GLY A 61 14.49 -14.71 -11.63
CA GLY A 61 15.52 -14.78 -10.59
C GLY A 61 15.74 -13.48 -9.79
N PHE A 62 14.74 -12.61 -9.72
CA PHE A 62 14.83 -11.39 -8.91
C PHE A 62 14.76 -11.71 -7.41
N THR A 63 15.71 -11.15 -6.63
CA THR A 63 15.75 -11.36 -5.17
C THR A 63 14.95 -10.33 -4.38
N LYS A 64 14.54 -9.23 -5.03
CA LYS A 64 13.79 -8.12 -4.44
C LYS A 64 12.80 -7.51 -5.43
N VAL A 65 11.64 -7.08 -4.93
CA VAL A 65 10.64 -6.30 -5.69
C VAL A 65 10.35 -5.01 -4.93
N ALA A 66 10.65 -3.86 -5.55
CA ALA A 66 10.37 -2.55 -4.98
C ALA A 66 8.95 -2.10 -5.35
N LEU A 67 8.19 -1.64 -4.35
CA LEU A 67 6.86 -1.07 -4.54
C LEU A 67 6.87 0.40 -4.09
N GLY A 68 6.29 1.28 -4.90
CA GLY A 68 6.25 2.73 -4.68
C GLY A 68 5.32 3.21 -3.55
N HIS A 69 5.01 2.37 -2.57
CA HIS A 69 4.16 2.77 -1.45
C HIS A 69 4.87 3.80 -0.58
N HIS A 70 4.13 4.82 -0.17
CA HIS A 70 4.62 5.93 0.64
C HIS A 70 4.05 5.93 2.07
N PHE A 71 4.40 6.95 2.86
CA PHE A 71 3.98 7.02 4.25
C PHE A 71 2.47 7.18 4.38
N ASP A 72 1.85 8.01 3.54
CA ASP A 72 0.39 8.19 3.54
C ASP A 72 -0.34 6.86 3.26
N ASP A 73 0.14 6.04 2.31
CA ASP A 73 -0.42 4.69 2.07
C ASP A 73 -0.38 3.81 3.34
N THR A 74 0.72 3.92 4.09
CA THR A 74 0.95 3.13 5.31
C THR A 74 -0.01 3.55 6.42
N VAL A 75 -0.23 4.86 6.56
CA VAL A 75 -1.17 5.44 7.53
C VAL A 75 -2.62 5.10 7.17
N GLU A 76 -3.00 5.25 5.89
CA GLU A 76 -4.31 4.84 5.39
C GLU A 76 -4.56 3.35 5.68
N SER A 77 -3.60 2.48 5.34
CA SER A 77 -3.72 1.05 5.59
C SER A 77 -3.77 0.70 7.09
N PHE A 78 -3.05 1.43 7.95
CA PHE A 78 -3.12 1.24 9.40
C PHE A 78 -4.52 1.53 9.93
N PHE A 79 -5.09 2.69 9.64
CA PHE A 79 -6.42 3.05 10.13
C PHE A 79 -7.53 2.22 9.48
N MET A 80 -7.39 1.85 8.20
CA MET A 80 -8.31 0.89 7.59
C MET A 80 -8.29 -0.46 8.30
N ASN A 81 -7.11 -0.99 8.66
CA ASN A 81 -7.03 -2.23 9.43
C ASN A 81 -7.63 -2.06 10.83
N MET A 82 -7.40 -0.92 11.48
CA MET A 82 -7.92 -0.65 12.82
C MET A 82 -9.45 -0.56 12.81
N PHE A 83 -10.03 0.24 11.92
CA PHE A 83 -11.47 0.54 11.94
C PHE A 83 -12.35 -0.51 11.26
N TYR A 84 -11.84 -1.22 10.25
CA TYR A 84 -12.64 -2.19 9.50
C TYR A 84 -12.26 -3.65 9.76
N ASN A 85 -11.01 -3.92 10.16
CA ASN A 85 -10.51 -5.29 10.34
C ASN A 85 -10.20 -5.63 11.80
N GLY A 86 -10.33 -4.68 12.75
CA GLY A 86 -10.01 -4.89 14.16
C GLY A 86 -8.54 -5.22 14.42
N SER A 87 -7.62 -4.70 13.61
CA SER A 87 -6.19 -5.04 13.67
C SER A 87 -5.30 -3.80 13.64
N MET A 88 -4.38 -3.68 14.60
CA MET A 88 -3.32 -2.67 14.60
C MET A 88 -2.16 -3.10 13.70
N ARG A 89 -2.37 -3.03 12.38
CA ARG A 89 -1.39 -3.45 11.39
C ARG A 89 -1.19 -2.40 10.31
N ALA A 90 0.05 -1.96 10.14
CA ALA A 90 0.47 -1.09 9.06
C ALA A 90 1.09 -1.90 7.89
N MET A 91 1.89 -1.24 7.04
CA MET A 91 2.65 -1.86 5.96
C MET A 91 4.12 -2.02 6.38
N ALA A 92 4.63 -3.25 6.36
CA ALA A 92 6.04 -3.49 6.68
C ALA A 92 6.97 -2.87 5.62
N PRO A 93 8.06 -2.15 5.97
CA PRO A 93 9.03 -1.64 5.00
C PRO A 93 9.65 -2.75 4.14
N ILE A 94 9.93 -3.90 4.76
CA ILE A 94 10.50 -5.09 4.14
C ILE A 94 9.63 -6.29 4.51
N TYR A 95 9.33 -7.15 3.54
CA TYR A 95 8.55 -8.38 3.76
C TYR A 95 9.13 -9.53 2.95
N LYS A 96 9.47 -10.65 3.60
CA LYS A 96 9.90 -11.87 2.92
C LYS A 96 8.68 -12.59 2.34
N THR A 97 8.64 -12.80 1.03
CA THR A 97 7.54 -13.53 0.40
C THR A 97 7.70 -15.03 0.61
N LYS A 98 6.59 -15.77 0.51
CA LYS A 98 6.60 -17.24 0.51
C LYS A 98 7.36 -17.83 -0.70
N ARG A 99 7.59 -17.02 -1.74
CA ARG A 99 8.31 -17.37 -2.98
C ARG A 99 9.83 -17.14 -2.88
N GLY A 100 10.33 -16.75 -1.70
CA GLY A 100 11.78 -16.68 -1.44
C GLY A 100 12.45 -15.31 -1.68
N PHE A 101 11.80 -14.36 -2.35
CA PHE A 101 12.30 -12.99 -2.53
C PHE A 101 11.73 -11.99 -1.52
N HIS A 102 12.29 -10.78 -1.46
CA HIS A 102 11.81 -9.72 -0.55
C HIS A 102 11.00 -8.65 -1.28
N LEU A 103 9.92 -8.19 -0.68
CA LEU A 103 9.30 -6.91 -1.05
C LEU A 103 9.98 -5.80 -0.25
N ILE A 104 10.29 -4.71 -0.92
CA ILE A 104 10.83 -3.51 -0.30
C ILE A 104 9.97 -2.30 -0.68
N ARG A 105 9.85 -1.33 0.23
CA ARG A 105 9.11 -0.07 0.01
C ARG A 105 10.05 1.11 0.27
N PRO A 106 10.90 1.49 -0.70
CA PRO A 106 11.93 2.50 -0.49
C PRO A 106 11.36 3.88 -0.10
N LEU A 107 10.13 4.17 -0.51
CA LEU A 107 9.47 5.45 -0.29
C LEU A 107 8.55 5.47 0.93
N ILE A 108 8.53 4.42 1.76
CA ILE A 108 7.56 4.27 2.86
C ILE A 108 7.64 5.37 3.92
N GLU A 109 8.76 6.10 3.96
CA GLU A 109 8.95 7.24 4.84
C GLU A 109 8.67 8.59 4.18
N ALA A 110 8.48 8.66 2.87
CA ALA A 110 8.15 9.91 2.16
C ALA A 110 6.65 10.20 2.25
N ARG A 111 6.26 11.48 2.35
CA ARG A 111 4.86 11.89 2.24
C ARG A 111 4.44 12.02 0.78
N GLU A 112 3.18 11.75 0.47
CA GLU A 112 2.61 11.94 -0.88
C GLU A 112 2.85 13.37 -1.39
N LYS A 113 2.65 14.38 -0.54
CA LYS A 113 2.91 15.79 -0.89
C LYS A 113 4.37 16.06 -1.31
N GLN A 114 5.33 15.35 -0.71
CA GLN A 114 6.74 15.48 -1.06
C GLN A 114 7.03 14.80 -2.40
N LEU A 115 6.45 13.63 -2.64
CA LEU A 115 6.59 12.92 -3.92
C LEU A 115 5.94 13.70 -5.07
N ARG A 116 4.79 14.34 -4.82
CA ARG A 116 4.12 15.22 -5.79
C ARG A 116 4.96 16.45 -6.12
N ALA A 117 5.53 17.10 -5.11
CA ALA A 117 6.46 18.22 -5.32
C ALA A 117 7.68 17.79 -6.14
N PHE A 118 8.30 16.65 -5.79
CA PHE A 118 9.42 16.09 -6.52
C PHE A 118 9.07 15.79 -7.99
N ALA A 119 7.91 15.19 -8.26
CA ALA A 119 7.47 14.91 -9.62
C ALA A 119 7.31 16.21 -10.43
N ASN A 120 6.69 17.24 -9.84
CA ASN A 120 6.51 18.54 -10.49
C ASN A 120 7.86 19.23 -10.77
N GLU A 121 8.75 19.29 -9.78
CA GLU A 121 10.07 19.92 -9.89
C GLU A 121 10.96 19.25 -10.95
N ASN A 122 10.78 17.93 -11.16
CA ASN A 122 11.54 17.15 -12.14
C ASN A 122 10.78 16.90 -13.44
N SER A 123 9.61 17.53 -13.63
CA SER A 123 8.76 17.35 -14.81
C SER A 123 8.48 15.87 -15.12
N LEU A 124 8.26 15.07 -14.07
CA LEU A 124 7.82 13.70 -14.18
C LEU A 124 6.30 13.67 -14.27
N GLN A 125 5.77 13.03 -15.30
CA GLN A 125 4.32 12.85 -15.46
C GLN A 125 3.85 11.62 -14.67
N PRO A 126 3.04 11.79 -13.60
CA PRO A 126 2.46 10.67 -12.90
C PRO A 126 1.37 10.01 -13.75
N ILE A 127 1.20 8.69 -13.60
CA ILE A 127 0.06 7.97 -14.17
C ILE A 127 -1.15 8.19 -13.27
N GLY A 128 -2.23 8.76 -13.79
CA GLY A 128 -3.44 9.09 -13.04
C GLY A 128 -4.49 7.97 -13.02
N ASP A 129 -5.65 8.30 -12.43
CA ASP A 129 -6.78 7.37 -12.26
C ASP A 129 -7.40 6.93 -13.59
N GLU A 130 -7.18 7.67 -14.67
CA GLU A 130 -7.60 7.32 -16.04
C GLU A 130 -7.01 5.98 -16.51
N ALA A 131 -5.88 5.55 -15.94
CA ALA A 131 -5.27 4.26 -16.22
C ALA A 131 -5.86 3.12 -15.36
N CYS A 132 -6.78 3.41 -14.44
CA CYS A 132 -7.37 2.40 -13.58
C CYS A 132 -8.43 1.56 -14.33
N PRO A 133 -8.29 0.22 -14.38
CA PRO A 133 -9.25 -0.64 -15.06
C PRO A 133 -10.69 -0.53 -14.53
N ALA A 134 -10.85 -0.09 -13.28
CA ALA A 134 -12.16 0.08 -12.66
C ALA A 134 -12.95 1.23 -13.29
N MET A 135 -12.27 2.23 -13.85
CA MET A 135 -12.92 3.38 -14.50
C MET A 135 -13.61 3.01 -15.82
N LEU A 136 -13.29 1.84 -16.39
CA LEU A 136 -13.89 1.33 -17.62
C LEU A 136 -15.15 0.48 -17.36
N LYS A 137 -15.55 0.31 -16.09
CA LYS A 137 -16.71 -0.51 -15.72
C LYS A 137 -17.60 0.22 -14.73
N ASP A 138 -18.91 -0.07 -14.79
CA ASP A 138 -19.86 0.33 -13.76
C ASP A 138 -19.73 -0.60 -12.54
N VAL A 139 -18.69 -0.37 -11.74
CA VAL A 139 -18.38 -1.18 -10.55
C VAL A 139 -18.46 -0.32 -9.30
N LYS A 140 -18.94 -0.93 -8.20
CA LYS A 140 -18.92 -0.28 -6.89
C LYS A 140 -17.47 0.03 -6.49
N MET A 141 -17.13 1.31 -6.48
CA MET A 141 -15.80 1.77 -6.12
C MET A 141 -15.50 1.52 -4.63
N PRO A 142 -14.26 1.17 -4.27
CA PRO A 142 -13.88 1.00 -2.88
C PRO A 142 -13.79 2.36 -2.18
N HIS A 143 -14.89 2.78 -1.55
CA HIS A 143 -14.95 4.07 -0.86
C HIS A 143 -14.09 4.15 0.41
N ALA A 144 -13.79 3.02 1.05
CA ALA A 144 -13.10 3.01 2.34
C ALA A 144 -11.72 3.69 2.30
N ARG A 145 -10.92 3.47 1.25
CA ARG A 145 -9.60 4.10 1.12
C ARG A 145 -9.70 5.58 0.78
N ALA A 146 -10.60 5.96 -0.13
CA ALA A 146 -10.84 7.36 -0.48
C ALA A 146 -11.35 8.17 0.72
N ASN A 147 -12.30 7.62 1.48
CA ASN A 147 -12.82 8.25 2.69
C ASN A 147 -11.72 8.38 3.76
N MET A 148 -10.85 7.37 3.90
CA MET A 148 -9.71 7.43 4.83
C MET A 148 -8.75 8.55 4.46
N LYS A 149 -8.46 8.73 3.17
CA LYS A 149 -7.60 9.82 2.69
C LYS A 149 -8.18 11.19 3.04
N ILE A 150 -9.46 11.42 2.74
CA ILE A 150 -10.16 12.67 3.09
C ILE A 150 -10.10 12.92 4.60
N TRP A 151 -10.41 11.91 5.40
CA TRP A 151 -10.37 12.01 6.86
C TRP A 151 -8.97 12.35 7.39
N LEU A 152 -7.92 11.75 6.84
CA LEU A 152 -6.53 12.06 7.22
C LEU A 152 -6.11 13.48 6.80
N GLU A 153 -6.58 13.95 5.64
CA GLU A 153 -6.34 15.32 5.19
C GLU A 153 -7.00 16.33 6.13
N ASP A 154 -8.24 16.08 6.54
CA ASP A 154 -8.96 16.93 7.50
C ASP A 154 -8.26 16.93 8.87
N LEU A 155 -7.81 15.78 9.36
CA LEU A 155 -6.98 15.71 10.57
C LEU A 155 -5.68 16.50 10.45
N GLU A 156 -5.03 16.52 9.29
CA GLU A 156 -3.80 17.29 9.06
C GLU A 156 -4.07 18.80 8.98
N LYS A 157 -5.24 19.23 8.49
CA LYS A 157 -5.66 20.64 8.53
C LYS A 157 -5.81 21.12 9.98
N ASP A 158 -6.45 20.32 10.82
CA ASP A 158 -6.64 20.64 12.25
C ASP A 158 -5.32 20.57 13.03
N ASN A 159 -4.46 19.61 12.70
CA ASN A 159 -3.15 19.44 13.31
C ASN A 159 -2.08 19.12 12.25
N SER A 160 -1.35 20.15 11.83
CA SER A 160 -0.24 20.03 10.87
C SER A 160 0.88 19.06 11.30
N LYS A 161 0.95 18.68 12.58
CA LYS A 161 1.93 17.73 13.11
C LYS A 161 1.40 16.30 13.19
N VAL A 162 0.16 16.02 12.81
CA VAL A 162 -0.47 14.70 13.00
C VAL A 162 0.32 13.57 12.35
N PHE A 163 0.80 13.72 11.12
CA PHE A 163 1.62 12.70 10.45
C PHE A 163 3.01 12.53 11.09
N LYS A 164 3.57 13.59 11.69
CA LYS A 164 4.81 13.49 12.48
C LYS A 164 4.56 12.67 13.75
N MET A 165 3.42 12.90 14.41
CA MET A 165 3.02 12.16 15.61
C MET A 165 2.70 10.69 15.30
N ILE A 166 1.98 10.40 14.21
CA ILE A 166 1.70 9.03 13.75
C ILE A 166 3.01 8.29 13.43
N ARG A 167 3.97 8.94 12.78
CA ARG A 167 5.28 8.34 12.54
C ARG A 167 5.99 7.99 13.85
N ALA A 168 5.92 8.90 14.82
CA ALA A 168 6.49 8.64 16.13
C ALA A 168 5.76 7.47 16.82
N SER A 169 4.43 7.40 16.78
CA SER A 169 3.68 6.32 17.44
C SER A 169 4.00 4.94 16.86
N PHE A 170 4.28 4.83 15.56
CA PHE A 170 4.75 3.57 14.96
C PHE A 170 6.10 3.07 15.48
N LYS A 171 6.85 3.90 16.22
CA LYS A 171 8.11 3.55 16.88
C LYS A 171 7.99 3.37 18.40
N HIS A 172 6.91 3.86 19.01
CA HIS A 172 6.68 3.85 20.45
C HIS A 172 5.43 3.02 20.76
N ILE A 173 5.58 1.70 20.75
CA ILE A 173 4.51 0.75 21.00
C ILE A 173 4.59 0.31 22.47
N HIS A 174 3.53 0.52 23.22
CA HIS A 174 3.35 0.05 24.60
C HIS A 174 2.34 -1.09 24.59
N ASP A 175 2.78 -2.28 24.20
CA ASP A 175 1.86 -3.39 23.88
C ASP A 175 1.22 -4.04 25.12
N ASP A 176 1.84 -3.87 26.28
CA ASP A 176 1.32 -4.19 27.61
C ASP A 176 0.08 -3.38 28.01
N THR A 177 -0.22 -2.27 27.33
CA THR A 177 -1.41 -1.44 27.57
C THR A 177 -2.65 -1.87 26.77
N PHE A 178 -2.52 -2.82 25.84
CA PHE A 178 -3.64 -3.29 25.04
C PHE A 178 -4.44 -4.39 25.75
N LEU A 179 -5.60 -4.75 25.16
CA LEU A 179 -6.57 -5.69 25.73
C LEU A 179 -6.15 -7.16 25.54
N ASP A 180 -4.87 -7.47 25.75
CA ASP A 180 -4.28 -8.80 25.62
C ASP A 180 -3.56 -9.19 26.92
N PRO A 181 -4.21 -9.97 27.81
CA PRO A 181 -3.62 -10.36 29.10
C PRO A 181 -2.29 -11.11 28.99
N GLU A 182 -1.99 -11.74 27.85
CA GLU A 182 -0.71 -12.42 27.63
C GLU A 182 0.46 -11.44 27.52
N ARG A 183 0.18 -10.16 27.24
CA ARG A 183 1.18 -9.08 27.11
C ARG A 183 1.30 -8.19 28.33
N TRP A 184 0.40 -8.31 29.30
CA TRP A 184 0.41 -7.49 30.50
C TRP A 184 1.63 -7.80 31.36
N ASP A 185 2.59 -6.89 31.38
CA ASP A 185 3.74 -6.96 32.29
C ASP A 185 3.32 -6.44 33.67
N ARG A 186 2.70 -7.34 34.45
CA ARG A 186 2.16 -7.05 35.79
C ARG A 186 2.81 -7.95 36.83
N ASP A 187 4.10 -7.71 37.06
CA ASP A 187 4.87 -8.33 38.15
C ASP A 187 4.24 -8.03 39.53
N ASP A 188 3.42 -6.98 39.64
CA ASP A 188 2.65 -6.59 40.82
C ASP A 188 1.43 -7.50 41.10
N ILE A 189 0.90 -8.22 40.11
CA ILE A 189 -0.30 -9.06 40.27
C ILE A 189 0.06 -10.49 40.72
N LYS A 190 1.27 -10.99 40.39
CA LYS A 190 1.72 -12.35 40.80
C LYS A 190 1.90 -12.51 42.31
N GLN A 191 2.03 -11.42 43.07
CA GLN A 191 2.15 -11.48 44.55
C GLN A 191 0.79 -11.59 45.27
N LEU A 192 -0.34 -11.36 44.59
CA LEU A 192 -1.66 -11.38 45.19
C LEU A 192 -2.32 -12.78 45.21
N SER A 193 -1.74 -13.77 44.54
CA SER A 193 -2.24 -15.16 44.50
C SER A 193 -1.53 -16.11 45.48
N LEU A 194 -0.68 -15.60 46.38
CA LEU A 194 0.07 -16.37 47.38
C LEU A 194 -0.22 -15.94 48.84
N LYS A 195 -1.37 -15.32 49.12
CA LYS A 195 -1.84 -15.08 50.49
C LYS A 195 -3.22 -15.66 50.72
#